data_AF-A0A194UXN9-F1
#
_entry.id   AF-A0A194UXN9-F1
#
_cell.length_a   1.000
_cell.length_b   1.000
_cell.length_c   1.000
_cell.angle_alpha   90.00
_cell.angle_beta   90.00
_cell.angle_gamma   90.00
#
_symmetry.space_group_name_H-M   'P 1'
#
loop_
_entity.id
_entity.type
_entity.pdbx_description
1 polymer ?
#
loop_
_entity_poly.entity_id
_entity_poly.type
_entity_poly.pdbx_seq_one_letter_code
_entity_poly.pdbx_strand_id
1 'polypeptide(L)'
;MNVQWSNPKFLTDEIQRSTLLNVIQQSERQGLEQQYGPITDTSTRGSADEVIYSELKEFMAKLTTQRKSLTQKANAQGIHSSALEEVEQQREVEIEVEEVRHVQKHKRYEALKFPSLHPAIDNFARTGRLVGNDGYMHAFDSLQNTAIGQKYDVGGTGSRFFVSKEFTRTVVLRKEKADNFLRPVEWILWSPYTETALIIIPEEAELLIPLVRRSGQTSQVHLITYAAPVTKAMLKNFNGLRYYSMPTFPVGYKFPDWLLIELGIFAGRLYVTYEECSLIAQYLQGPATEDANTGENVVGRTFARNPMGFLGEWLPLRRQVSEVMQTPMGYIIQGRLHALRPDHAFFVTRVTDAPDILDMPVSNGSSDDTSESEDDEDDFSDADKEIED
;
A
#
# COMPACT_ATOMS: atom_id res chain seq x y z
N MET A 1 -42.08 -0.59 7.29
CA MET A 1 -41.42 0.52 6.56
C MET A 1 -42.04 1.91 6.75
N ASN A 2 -43.05 2.11 7.61
CA ASN A 2 -43.70 3.42 7.81
C ASN A 2 -43.48 4.03 9.20
N VAL A 3 -42.65 3.39 10.04
CA VAL A 3 -42.52 3.71 11.47
C VAL A 3 -41.84 5.06 11.69
N GLN A 4 -40.99 5.50 10.76
CA GLN A 4 -40.38 6.83 10.81
C GLN A 4 -41.41 7.96 10.64
N TRP A 5 -42.46 7.75 9.84
CA TRP A 5 -43.49 8.74 9.55
C TRP A 5 -44.52 8.84 10.69
N SER A 6 -44.76 7.73 11.39
CA SER A 6 -45.63 7.67 12.58
C SER A 6 -44.95 8.19 13.86
N ASN A 7 -43.62 8.35 13.86
CA ASN A 7 -42.83 8.78 15.01
C ASN A 7 -41.99 10.03 14.66
N PRO A 8 -42.59 11.16 14.30
CA PRO A 8 -41.87 12.31 13.73
C PRO A 8 -40.93 13.01 14.72
N LYS A 9 -41.09 12.81 16.04
CA LYS A 9 -40.25 13.40 17.08
C LYS A 9 -39.20 12.43 17.62
N PHE A 10 -38.84 11.38 16.87
CA PHE A 10 -37.83 10.40 17.28
C PHE A 10 -36.45 10.99 17.66
N LEU A 11 -36.16 12.23 17.23
CA LEU A 11 -34.94 12.95 17.63
C LEU A 11 -35.04 13.58 19.02
N THR A 12 -36.23 13.91 19.50
CA THR A 12 -36.44 14.62 20.78
C THR A 12 -37.21 13.82 21.83
N ASP A 13 -37.99 12.82 21.42
CA ASP A 13 -38.80 11.94 22.28
C ASP A 13 -38.21 10.53 22.29
N GLU A 14 -37.82 10.07 23.47
CA GLU A 14 -37.12 8.80 23.72
C GLU A 14 -38.02 7.57 23.45
N ILE A 15 -39.34 7.71 23.64
CA ILE A 15 -40.30 6.64 23.38
C ILE A 15 -40.48 6.44 21.87
N GLN A 16 -40.54 7.54 21.12
CA GLN A 16 -40.59 7.51 19.66
C GLN A 16 -39.28 6.98 19.07
N ARG A 17 -38.14 7.31 19.69
CA ARG A 17 -36.81 6.82 19.29
C ARG A 17 -36.68 5.32 19.46
N SER A 18 -37.00 4.79 20.64
CA SER A 18 -36.95 3.35 20.93
C SER A 18 -37.90 2.55 20.02
N THR A 19 -39.09 3.08 19.77
CA THR A 19 -40.07 2.46 18.85
C THR A 19 -39.52 2.38 17.41
N LEU A 20 -38.82 3.42 16.95
CA LEU A 20 -38.18 3.42 15.63
C LEU A 20 -36.99 2.46 15.56
N LEU A 21 -36.11 2.49 16.57
CA LEU A 21 -34.91 1.66 16.63
C LEU A 21 -35.27 0.16 16.65
N ASN A 22 -36.29 -0.24 17.41
CA ASN A 22 -36.74 -1.64 17.44
C ASN A 22 -37.23 -2.18 16.08
N VAL A 23 -37.56 -1.31 15.14
CA VAL A 23 -38.02 -1.70 13.79
C VAL A 23 -36.91 -1.65 12.75
N ILE A 24 -35.93 -0.74 12.92
CA ILE A 24 -34.81 -0.58 11.99
C ILE A 24 -33.63 -1.49 12.36
N GLN A 25 -33.43 -1.76 13.65
CA GLN A 25 -32.33 -2.58 14.12
C GLN A 25 -32.52 -4.02 13.64
N GLN A 26 -31.64 -4.45 12.75
CA GLN A 26 -31.55 -5.83 12.33
C GLN A 26 -30.67 -6.60 13.31
N SER A 27 -31.02 -7.85 13.61
CA SER A 27 -30.16 -8.72 14.40
C SER A 27 -28.91 -9.04 13.58
N GLU A 28 -27.73 -8.71 14.10
CA GLU A 28 -26.45 -8.91 13.40
C GLU A 28 -26.08 -10.38 13.18
N ARG A 29 -26.76 -11.31 13.88
CA ARG A 29 -26.58 -12.76 13.73
C ARG A 29 -27.83 -13.39 13.13
N GLN A 30 -27.99 -13.24 11.83
CA GLN A 30 -28.99 -13.99 11.04
C GLN A 30 -28.27 -14.97 10.13
N GLY A 31 -28.72 -16.23 10.12
CA GLY A 31 -28.24 -17.22 9.16
C GLY A 31 -28.72 -16.89 7.73
N LEU A 32 -27.98 -17.33 6.71
CA LEU A 32 -28.36 -17.14 5.30
C LEU A 32 -29.75 -17.72 4.98
N GLU A 33 -30.08 -18.89 5.54
CA GLU A 33 -31.41 -19.49 5.42
C GLU A 33 -32.50 -18.63 6.09
N GLN A 34 -32.19 -17.89 7.15
CA GLN A 34 -33.16 -16.99 7.79
C GLN A 34 -33.38 -15.71 6.97
N GLN A 35 -32.37 -15.26 6.21
CA GLN A 35 -32.43 -14.05 5.39
C GLN A 35 -32.97 -14.31 3.98
N TYR A 36 -32.70 -15.49 3.42
CA TYR A 36 -32.95 -15.84 2.02
C TYR A 36 -33.70 -17.16 1.82
N GLY A 37 -33.92 -17.94 2.89
CA GLY A 37 -34.66 -19.19 2.80
C GLY A 37 -36.10 -18.99 2.35
N PRO A 38 -36.73 -20.06 1.85
CA PRO A 38 -38.12 -20.00 1.45
C PRO A 38 -38.97 -19.57 2.65
N ILE A 39 -39.68 -18.46 2.51
CA ILE A 39 -40.55 -17.92 3.56
C ILE A 39 -41.70 -18.92 3.74
N THR A 40 -41.56 -19.86 4.68
CA THR A 40 -42.55 -20.92 4.93
C THR A 40 -43.66 -20.49 5.87
N ASP A 41 -43.42 -19.45 6.67
CA ASP A 41 -44.41 -18.95 7.62
C ASP A 41 -45.10 -17.69 7.11
N THR A 42 -46.35 -17.59 7.50
CA THR A 42 -47.34 -16.52 7.32
C THR A 42 -46.83 -15.13 7.73
N SER A 43 -45.76 -14.66 7.09
CA SER A 43 -45.26 -13.31 7.23
C SER A 43 -46.01 -12.45 6.22
N THR A 44 -46.88 -11.60 6.74
CA THR A 44 -47.62 -10.56 5.99
C THR A 44 -46.70 -9.53 5.32
N ARG A 45 -45.37 -9.70 5.42
CA ARG A 45 -44.34 -8.83 4.86
C ARG A 45 -44.49 -8.73 3.34
N GLY A 46 -44.98 -7.58 2.90
CA GLY A 46 -45.22 -7.28 1.49
C GLY A 46 -46.64 -7.58 1.00
N SER A 47 -47.61 -7.80 1.90
CA SER A 47 -49.03 -7.81 1.54
C SER A 47 -49.53 -6.39 1.21
N ALA A 48 -50.49 -6.28 0.30
CA ALA A 48 -51.16 -4.99 0.02
C ALA A 48 -51.87 -4.41 1.25
N ASP A 49 -52.21 -5.26 2.23
CA ASP A 49 -52.84 -4.85 3.50
C ASP A 49 -51.87 -4.21 4.50
N GLU A 50 -50.55 -4.37 4.32
CA GLU A 50 -49.53 -3.69 5.14
C GLU A 50 -49.33 -2.21 4.76
N VAL A 51 -49.85 -1.79 3.59
CA VAL A 51 -49.61 -0.47 3.05
C VAL A 51 -50.76 0.47 3.40
N ILE A 52 -50.42 1.52 4.16
CA ILE A 52 -51.37 2.51 4.69
C ILE A 52 -51.93 3.40 3.56
N TYR A 53 -51.11 3.71 2.54
CA TYR A 53 -51.50 4.59 1.43
C TYR A 53 -52.26 3.82 0.35
N SER A 54 -53.47 4.30 0.04
CA SER A 54 -54.37 3.70 -0.96
C SER A 54 -53.76 3.58 -2.34
N GLU A 55 -52.96 4.56 -2.76
CA GLU A 55 -52.33 4.66 -4.08
C GLU A 55 -51.26 3.59 -4.28
N LEU A 56 -50.58 3.17 -3.21
CA LEU A 56 -49.51 2.18 -3.26
C LEU A 56 -50.04 0.73 -3.17
N LYS A 57 -51.30 0.54 -2.77
CA LYS A 57 -51.93 -0.79 -2.69
C LYS A 57 -52.01 -1.47 -4.06
N GLU A 58 -52.29 -0.71 -5.11
CA GLU A 58 -52.38 -1.24 -6.47
C GLU A 58 -51.01 -1.75 -6.97
N PHE A 59 -49.94 -0.98 -6.72
CA PHE A 59 -48.57 -1.37 -7.06
C PHE A 59 -48.13 -2.62 -6.29
N MET A 60 -48.46 -2.70 -5.00
CA MET A 60 -48.16 -3.86 -4.17
C MET A 60 -48.93 -5.11 -4.61
N ALA A 61 -50.22 -4.97 -4.96
CA ALA A 61 -51.02 -6.07 -5.50
C ALA A 61 -50.43 -6.58 -6.83
N LYS A 62 -49.97 -5.68 -7.70
CA LYS A 62 -49.31 -6.02 -8.96
C LYS A 62 -47.97 -6.73 -8.74
N LEU A 63 -47.14 -6.24 -7.82
CA LEU A 63 -45.88 -6.90 -7.43
C LEU A 63 -46.11 -8.29 -6.82
N THR A 64 -47.12 -8.42 -5.97
CA THR A 64 -47.49 -9.71 -5.35
C THR A 64 -47.93 -10.71 -6.41
N THR A 65 -48.73 -10.26 -7.38
CA THR A 65 -49.18 -11.09 -8.51
C THR A 65 -48.00 -11.50 -9.39
N GLN A 66 -47.08 -10.59 -9.70
CA GLN A 66 -45.87 -10.88 -10.46
C GLN A 66 -44.96 -11.87 -9.72
N ARG A 67 -44.73 -11.68 -8.42
CA ARG A 67 -43.93 -12.57 -7.59
C ARG A 67 -44.52 -13.99 -7.57
N LYS A 68 -45.84 -14.13 -7.36
CA LYS A 68 -46.54 -15.41 -7.45
C LYS A 68 -46.39 -16.07 -8.83
N SER A 69 -46.51 -15.29 -9.91
CA SER A 69 -46.35 -15.81 -11.28
C SER A 69 -44.92 -16.26 -11.58
N LEU A 70 -43.91 -15.58 -11.02
CA LEU A 70 -42.50 -15.93 -11.15
C LEU A 70 -42.18 -17.20 -10.36
N THR A 71 -42.67 -17.32 -9.12
CA THR A 71 -42.51 -18.54 -8.32
C THR A 71 -43.21 -19.73 -8.96
N GLN A 72 -44.39 -19.54 -9.55
CA GLN A 72 -45.12 -20.61 -10.24
C GLN A 72 -44.43 -21.07 -11.53
N LYS A 73 -43.80 -20.14 -12.28
CA LYS A 73 -42.96 -20.48 -13.46
C LYS A 73 -41.63 -21.11 -13.07
N ALA A 74 -41.01 -20.64 -11.99
CA ALA A 74 -39.78 -21.20 -11.43
C ALA A 74 -39.95 -22.67 -11.00
N ASN A 75 -41.07 -23.00 -10.35
CA ASN A 75 -41.39 -24.37 -9.94
C ASN A 75 -41.72 -25.30 -11.12
N ALA A 76 -42.19 -24.77 -12.25
CA ALA A 76 -42.49 -25.55 -13.44
C ALA A 76 -41.26 -25.84 -14.31
N GLN A 77 -40.19 -25.03 -14.20
CA GLN A 77 -38.98 -25.18 -15.02
C GLN A 77 -37.74 -25.64 -14.23
N GLY A 78 -37.79 -25.74 -12.89
CA GLY A 78 -36.67 -26.23 -12.07
C GLY A 78 -35.42 -25.32 -12.06
N ILE A 79 -35.55 -24.06 -12.51
CA ILE A 79 -34.41 -23.17 -12.82
C ILE A 79 -33.81 -22.50 -11.57
N HIS A 80 -34.49 -22.52 -10.41
CA HIS A 80 -34.10 -21.69 -9.26
C HIS A 80 -33.43 -22.41 -8.09
N SER A 81 -33.26 -23.74 -8.09
CA SER A 81 -32.39 -24.41 -7.11
C SER A 81 -30.94 -24.32 -7.57
N SER A 82 -30.65 -24.75 -8.80
CA SER A 82 -29.27 -24.97 -9.28
C SER A 82 -28.34 -23.76 -9.24
N ALA A 83 -28.81 -22.54 -9.51
CA ALA A 83 -27.93 -21.37 -9.59
C ALA A 83 -27.61 -20.73 -8.23
N LEU A 84 -28.45 -20.95 -7.21
CA LEU A 84 -28.15 -20.56 -5.83
C LEU A 84 -27.47 -21.70 -5.08
N GLU A 85 -27.85 -22.94 -5.39
CA GLU A 85 -27.22 -24.17 -4.89
C GLU A 85 -25.78 -24.32 -5.43
N GLU A 86 -25.45 -23.86 -6.65
CA GLU A 86 -24.05 -23.75 -7.11
C GLU A 86 -23.24 -22.74 -6.30
N VAL A 87 -23.84 -21.61 -5.91
CA VAL A 87 -23.18 -20.55 -5.14
C VAL A 87 -23.06 -20.94 -3.66
N GLU A 88 -24.06 -21.66 -3.13
CA GLU A 88 -24.02 -22.30 -1.82
C GLU A 88 -23.00 -23.44 -1.80
N GLN A 89 -22.92 -24.28 -2.83
CA GLN A 89 -21.86 -25.29 -2.95
C GLN A 89 -20.48 -24.64 -3.09
N GLN A 90 -20.34 -23.53 -3.82
CA GLN A 90 -19.09 -22.78 -3.86
C GLN A 90 -18.71 -22.20 -2.49
N ARG A 91 -19.68 -21.75 -1.68
CA ARG A 91 -19.44 -21.27 -0.31
C ARG A 91 -19.23 -22.38 0.71
N GLU A 92 -19.92 -23.51 0.62
CA GLU A 92 -19.70 -24.68 1.46
C GLU A 92 -18.33 -25.29 1.15
N VAL A 93 -17.90 -25.33 -0.11
CA VAL A 93 -16.53 -25.69 -0.49
C VAL A 93 -15.52 -24.67 0.05
N GLU A 94 -15.83 -23.36 0.04
CA GLU A 94 -14.97 -22.35 0.66
C GLU A 94 -14.86 -22.52 2.19
N ILE A 95 -15.95 -22.89 2.87
CA ILE A 95 -16.00 -23.11 4.33
C ILE A 95 -15.36 -24.45 4.73
N GLU A 96 -15.57 -25.52 3.97
CA GLU A 96 -14.97 -26.85 4.22
C GLU A 96 -13.46 -26.84 3.91
N VAL A 97 -13.02 -26.02 2.94
CA VAL A 97 -11.59 -25.70 2.73
C VAL A 97 -11.02 -24.85 3.87
N GLU A 98 -11.84 -24.05 4.57
CA GLU A 98 -11.44 -23.29 5.75
C GLU A 98 -11.20 -24.19 6.98
N GLU A 99 -11.98 -25.28 7.15
CA GLU A 99 -11.87 -26.21 8.29
C GLU A 99 -10.65 -27.15 8.21
N VAL A 100 -10.12 -27.45 7.02
CA VAL A 100 -8.87 -28.24 6.87
C VAL A 100 -7.63 -27.33 6.78
N ARG A 101 -7.63 -26.20 7.48
CA ARG A 101 -6.41 -25.41 7.67
C ARG A 101 -5.58 -26.05 8.77
N HIS A 102 -4.64 -26.92 8.39
CA HIS A 102 -3.54 -27.27 9.28
C HIS A 102 -2.99 -25.98 9.90
N VAL A 103 -3.12 -25.83 11.22
CA VAL A 103 -2.59 -24.67 11.95
C VAL A 103 -1.08 -24.74 11.87
N GLN A 104 -0.52 -24.22 10.77
CA GLN A 104 0.91 -24.03 10.63
C GLN A 104 1.29 -22.94 11.63
N LYS A 105 1.75 -23.36 12.81
CA LYS A 105 2.26 -22.44 13.82
C LYS A 105 3.37 -21.61 13.18
N HIS A 106 3.13 -20.30 13.06
CA HIS A 106 4.08 -19.37 12.49
C HIS A 106 5.41 -19.50 13.23
N LYS A 107 6.49 -19.70 12.49
CA LYS A 107 7.83 -19.73 13.05
C LYS A 107 8.12 -18.36 13.66
N ARG A 108 8.46 -18.33 14.95
CA ARG A 108 8.87 -17.10 15.64
C ARG A 108 10.33 -16.81 15.33
N TYR A 109 10.62 -15.57 14.95
CA TYR A 109 11.97 -15.08 14.68
C TYR A 109 12.35 -14.05 15.74
N GLU A 110 13.62 -14.06 16.15
CA GLU A 110 14.16 -13.03 17.04
C GLU A 110 14.58 -11.82 16.20
N ALA A 111 14.15 -10.62 16.62
CA ALA A 111 14.52 -9.37 15.97
C ALA A 111 15.97 -8.98 16.31
N LEU A 112 16.72 -8.51 15.31
CA LEU A 112 18.03 -7.91 15.53
C LEU A 112 17.85 -6.53 16.16
N LYS A 113 18.65 -6.24 17.19
CA LYS A 113 18.62 -4.94 17.87
C LYS A 113 19.46 -3.91 17.12
N PHE A 114 18.92 -2.72 16.97
CA PHE A 114 19.65 -1.55 16.48
C PHE A 114 20.67 -1.09 17.53
N PRO A 115 21.97 -1.08 17.22
CA PRO A 115 23.00 -0.73 18.21
C PRO A 115 23.15 0.79 18.36
N SER A 116 23.45 1.50 17.27
CA SER A 116 23.66 2.94 17.22
C SER A 116 23.83 3.41 15.77
N LEU A 117 23.80 4.71 15.55
CA LEU A 117 24.11 5.32 14.24
C LEU A 117 25.58 5.10 13.88
N HIS A 118 25.83 4.59 12.67
CA HIS A 118 27.20 4.35 12.20
C HIS A 118 27.95 5.67 11.92
N PRO A 119 29.25 5.80 12.30
CA PRO A 119 30.02 7.03 12.11
C PRO A 119 30.10 7.52 10.66
N ALA A 120 30.12 6.61 9.68
CA ALA A 120 30.10 6.98 8.26
C ALA A 120 28.79 7.70 7.86
N ILE A 121 27.66 7.32 8.46
CA ILE A 121 26.35 7.92 8.18
C ILE A 121 26.22 9.27 8.89
N ASP A 122 26.70 9.39 10.14
CA ASP A 122 26.79 10.68 10.84
C ASP A 122 27.68 11.68 10.06
N ASN A 123 28.86 11.23 9.61
CA ASN A 123 29.75 12.05 8.79
C ASN A 123 29.11 12.43 7.44
N PHE A 124 28.40 11.51 6.80
CA PHE A 124 27.67 11.79 5.58
C PHE A 124 26.62 12.88 5.79
N ALA A 125 25.85 12.79 6.88
CA ALA A 125 24.83 13.79 7.19
C ALA A 125 25.41 15.19 7.44
N ARG A 126 26.61 15.28 8.01
CA ARG A 126 27.29 16.56 8.27
C ARG A 126 27.97 17.15 7.04
N THR A 127 28.56 16.32 6.20
CA THR A 127 29.48 16.76 5.14
C THR A 127 28.93 16.60 3.73
N GLY A 128 27.87 15.82 3.55
CA GLY A 128 27.34 15.44 2.23
C GLY A 128 28.22 14.47 1.44
N ARG A 129 29.32 13.97 2.04
CA ARG A 129 30.23 13.02 1.39
C ARG A 129 30.20 11.69 2.12
N LEU A 130 29.77 10.64 1.42
CA LEU A 130 29.81 9.28 1.93
C LEU A 130 31.22 8.73 1.68
N VAL A 131 31.98 8.51 2.75
CA VAL A 131 33.39 8.10 2.71
C VAL A 131 33.58 6.86 3.56
N GLY A 132 34.41 5.94 3.07
CA GLY A 132 34.70 4.66 3.70
C GLY A 132 34.15 3.50 2.88
N ASN A 133 34.18 2.30 3.47
CA ASN A 133 33.64 1.06 2.89
C ASN A 133 32.94 0.20 3.97
N ASP A 134 32.59 0.81 5.11
CA ASP A 134 31.93 0.12 6.23
C ASP A 134 30.72 0.92 6.73
N GLY A 135 29.73 0.19 7.28
CA GLY A 135 28.45 0.72 7.75
C GLY A 135 27.39 0.91 6.68
N TYR A 136 27.74 0.78 5.40
CA TYR A 136 26.84 0.81 4.25
C TYR A 136 27.36 -0.10 3.15
N MET A 137 26.50 -0.42 2.18
CA MET A 137 26.85 -1.17 0.98
C MET A 137 26.01 -0.72 -0.21
N HIS A 138 26.39 -1.10 -1.43
CA HIS A 138 25.57 -0.78 -2.59
C HIS A 138 24.19 -1.43 -2.46
N ALA A 139 23.13 -0.74 -2.90
CA ALA A 139 21.76 -1.22 -2.75
C ALA A 139 21.56 -2.58 -3.42
N PHE A 140 21.98 -2.74 -4.68
CA PHE A 140 21.91 -4.04 -5.37
C PHE A 140 22.79 -5.13 -4.77
N ASP A 141 23.99 -4.82 -4.25
CA ASP A 141 24.80 -5.82 -3.53
C ASP A 141 24.07 -6.39 -2.32
N SER A 142 23.26 -5.57 -1.63
CA SER A 142 22.47 -6.05 -0.49
C SER A 142 21.45 -7.14 -0.88
N LEU A 143 21.01 -7.17 -2.14
CA LEU A 143 20.06 -8.15 -2.63
C LEU A 143 20.67 -9.54 -2.80
N GLN A 144 22.00 -9.68 -2.82
CA GLN A 144 22.69 -10.99 -2.79
C GLN A 144 22.40 -11.80 -1.52
N ASN A 145 21.84 -11.18 -0.49
CA ASN A 145 21.37 -11.91 0.70
C ASN A 145 20.02 -12.63 0.48
N THR A 146 19.37 -12.40 -0.67
CA THR A 146 18.10 -13.03 -1.05
C THR A 146 18.30 -14.20 -2.00
N ALA A 147 17.36 -15.16 -2.05
CA ALA A 147 17.43 -16.26 -3.00
C ALA A 147 17.35 -15.76 -4.45
N ILE A 148 16.47 -14.80 -4.71
CA ILE A 148 16.28 -14.20 -6.05
C ILE A 148 17.54 -13.43 -6.48
N GLY A 149 18.11 -12.63 -5.60
CA GLY A 149 19.34 -11.88 -5.91
C GLY A 149 20.51 -12.79 -6.26
N GLN A 150 20.68 -13.91 -5.53
CA GLN A 150 21.70 -14.92 -5.86
C GLN A 150 21.42 -15.62 -7.19
N LYS A 151 20.17 -16.01 -7.43
CA LYS A 151 19.75 -16.69 -8.67
C LYS A 151 20.09 -15.87 -9.92
N TYR A 152 19.92 -14.55 -9.85
CA TYR A 152 20.15 -13.64 -10.97
C TYR A 152 21.53 -12.96 -10.95
N ASP A 153 22.37 -13.30 -9.99
CA ASP A 153 23.68 -12.70 -9.73
C ASP A 153 23.62 -11.16 -9.73
N VAL A 154 22.78 -10.63 -8.84
CA VAL A 154 22.52 -9.20 -8.70
C VAL A 154 23.71 -8.49 -8.05
N GLY A 155 24.27 -7.47 -8.68
CA GLY A 155 25.43 -6.76 -8.16
C GLY A 155 25.28 -5.26 -8.24
N GLY A 156 26.14 -4.57 -7.47
CA GLY A 156 26.28 -3.12 -7.52
C GLY A 156 26.58 -2.63 -8.92
N THR A 157 26.08 -1.44 -9.22
CA THR A 157 26.36 -0.74 -10.48
C THR A 157 27.44 0.32 -10.23
N GLY A 158 27.75 1.12 -11.26
CA GLY A 158 28.61 2.30 -11.08
C GLY A 158 27.90 3.47 -10.39
N SER A 159 26.63 3.32 -9.98
CA SER A 159 25.86 4.39 -9.37
C SER A 159 26.29 4.62 -7.91
N ARG A 160 25.87 5.76 -7.36
CA ARG A 160 26.08 6.12 -5.96
C ARG A 160 24.83 5.81 -5.13
N PHE A 161 24.30 4.61 -5.31
CA PHE A 161 23.08 4.14 -4.63
C PHE A 161 23.39 3.10 -3.55
N PHE A 162 23.23 3.50 -2.30
CA PHE A 162 23.64 2.71 -1.14
C PHE A 162 22.48 2.45 -0.18
N VAL A 163 22.65 1.44 0.66
CA VAL A 163 21.80 1.13 1.81
C VAL A 163 22.66 1.07 3.06
N SER A 164 22.11 1.47 4.21
CA SER A 164 22.77 1.27 5.49
C SER A 164 22.88 -0.23 5.79
N LYS A 165 23.91 -0.61 6.55
CA LYS A 165 24.08 -2.00 6.99
C LYS A 165 22.89 -2.46 7.82
N GLU A 166 22.34 -1.57 8.66
CA GLU A 166 21.17 -1.87 9.50
C GLU A 166 19.89 -2.09 8.69
N PHE A 167 19.78 -1.50 7.49
CA PHE A 167 18.66 -1.77 6.57
C PHE A 167 18.53 -3.26 6.23
N THR A 168 19.66 -3.97 6.14
CA THR A 168 19.70 -5.41 5.86
C THR A 168 19.50 -6.29 7.10
N ARG A 169 19.52 -5.69 8.30
CA ARG A 169 19.43 -6.38 9.60
C ARG A 169 18.03 -6.27 10.17
N THR A 170 17.23 -7.32 9.96
CA THR A 170 15.85 -7.41 10.47
C THR A 170 15.70 -8.47 11.53
N VAL A 171 16.00 -9.73 11.18
CA VAL A 171 15.82 -10.88 12.08
C VAL A 171 17.05 -11.78 12.10
N VAL A 172 17.18 -12.57 13.16
CA VAL A 172 18.24 -13.59 13.28
C VAL A 172 17.89 -14.77 12.38
N LEU A 173 18.54 -14.85 11.21
CA LEU A 173 18.40 -15.94 10.26
C LEU A 173 19.50 -16.98 10.49
N ARG A 174 19.12 -18.26 10.62
CA ARG A 174 20.09 -19.37 10.77
C ARG A 174 20.49 -19.97 9.43
N LYS A 175 19.50 -20.41 8.66
CA LYS A 175 19.67 -21.07 7.35
C LYS A 175 18.73 -20.51 6.27
N GLU A 176 17.71 -19.76 6.67
CA GLU A 176 16.75 -19.15 5.77
C GLU A 176 17.33 -17.92 5.09
N LYS A 177 16.82 -17.61 3.91
CA LYS A 177 17.15 -16.38 3.18
C LYS A 177 16.31 -15.22 3.70
N ALA A 178 16.79 -14.01 3.44
CA ALA A 178 16.16 -12.78 3.94
C ALA A 178 14.91 -12.35 3.14
N ASP A 179 14.47 -13.14 2.15
CA ASP A 179 13.42 -12.82 1.18
C ASP A 179 12.12 -12.30 1.82
N ASN A 180 11.71 -12.89 2.95
CA ASN A 180 10.48 -12.51 3.66
C ASN A 180 10.65 -11.36 4.66
N PHE A 181 11.88 -10.88 4.86
CA PHE A 181 12.24 -9.90 5.89
C PHE A 181 12.89 -8.65 5.30
N LEU A 182 12.56 -8.34 4.05
CA LEU A 182 13.05 -7.16 3.35
C LEU A 182 12.27 -5.92 3.80
N ARG A 183 12.97 -4.91 4.32
CA ARG A 183 12.32 -3.65 4.74
C ARG A 183 11.73 -2.89 3.54
N PRO A 184 10.60 -2.19 3.71
CA PRO A 184 10.19 -1.17 2.75
C PRO A 184 11.23 -0.04 2.70
N VAL A 185 11.31 0.66 1.57
CA VAL A 185 12.16 1.84 1.46
C VAL A 185 11.32 3.05 1.86
N GLU A 186 11.62 3.60 3.04
CA GLU A 186 10.85 4.69 3.64
C GLU A 186 11.66 5.98 3.76
N TRP A 187 12.94 5.87 4.09
CA TRP A 187 13.81 7.01 4.36
C TRP A 187 15.06 6.98 3.48
N ILE A 188 15.35 8.11 2.87
CA ILE A 188 16.49 8.29 1.96
C ILE A 188 17.24 9.55 2.36
N LEU A 189 18.54 9.43 2.61
CA LEU A 189 19.46 10.55 2.63
C LEU A 189 19.99 10.80 1.23
N TRP A 190 19.82 12.01 0.74
CA TRP A 190 20.29 12.44 -0.56
C TRP A 190 21.27 13.59 -0.44
N SER A 191 22.44 13.47 -1.05
CA SER A 191 23.34 14.61 -1.23
C SER A 191 23.34 15.06 -2.69
N PRO A 192 22.80 16.26 -3.01
CA PRO A 192 22.86 16.85 -4.34
C PRO A 192 24.30 17.11 -4.81
N TYR A 193 25.22 17.36 -3.88
CA TYR A 193 26.60 17.73 -4.20
C TYR A 193 27.43 16.54 -4.72
N THR A 194 27.23 15.35 -4.13
CA THR A 194 27.91 14.14 -4.55
C THR A 194 27.03 13.20 -5.38
N GLU A 195 25.79 13.59 -5.65
CA GLU A 195 24.74 12.74 -6.22
C GLU A 195 24.67 11.36 -5.55
N THR A 196 24.76 11.33 -4.22
CA THR A 196 24.79 10.08 -3.45
C THR A 196 23.48 9.88 -2.71
N ALA A 197 22.86 8.72 -2.91
CA ALA A 197 21.66 8.29 -2.21
C ALA A 197 22.02 7.16 -1.22
N LEU A 198 21.53 7.30 0.01
CA LEU A 198 21.67 6.28 1.05
C LEU A 198 20.29 6.01 1.67
N ILE A 199 19.80 4.79 1.52
CA ILE A 199 18.60 4.32 2.22
C ILE A 199 18.97 3.99 3.65
N ILE A 200 18.17 4.47 4.61
CA ILE A 200 18.38 4.26 6.04
C ILE A 200 17.11 3.67 6.69
N ILE A 201 17.25 3.18 7.92
CA ILE A 201 16.11 2.70 8.71
C ILE A 201 15.49 3.84 9.55
N PRO A 202 14.23 3.71 10.00
CA PRO A 202 13.59 4.70 10.87
C PRO A 202 14.41 5.05 12.12
N GLU A 203 15.08 4.06 12.72
CA GLU A 203 15.91 4.24 13.92
C GLU A 203 17.15 5.12 13.66
N GLU A 204 17.74 5.02 12.47
CA GLU A 204 18.81 5.91 12.02
C GLU A 204 18.26 7.29 11.69
N ALA A 205 17.08 7.36 11.06
CA ALA A 205 16.42 8.60 10.71
C ALA A 205 16.11 9.44 11.97
N GLU A 206 15.62 8.82 13.03
CA GLU A 206 15.31 9.50 14.30
C GLU A 206 16.52 10.25 14.89
N LEU A 207 17.71 9.64 14.81
CA LEU A 207 18.94 10.26 15.27
C LEU A 207 19.44 11.38 14.35
N LEU A 208 19.12 11.30 13.06
CA LEU A 208 19.54 12.27 12.05
C LEU A 208 18.59 13.47 11.92
N ILE A 209 17.31 13.31 12.23
CA ILE A 209 16.30 14.37 12.14
C ILE A 209 16.75 15.64 12.89
N PRO A 210 17.18 15.59 14.17
CA PRO A 210 17.65 16.78 14.88
C PRO A 210 18.91 17.39 14.28
N LEU A 211 19.82 16.57 13.72
CA LEU A 211 21.06 17.03 13.10
C LEU A 211 20.74 17.84 11.84
N VAL A 212 19.93 17.29 10.94
CA VAL A 212 19.54 17.95 9.69
C VAL A 212 18.73 19.22 9.98
N ARG A 213 17.82 19.18 10.95
CA ARG A 213 17.03 20.36 11.36
C ARG A 213 17.89 21.49 11.91
N ARG A 214 18.90 21.18 12.74
CA ARG A 214 19.83 22.20 13.26
C ARG A 214 20.67 22.85 12.16
N SER A 215 21.08 22.06 11.16
CA SER A 215 21.79 22.60 9.99
C SER A 215 20.89 23.43 9.08
N GLY A 216 19.58 23.17 9.07
CA GLY A 216 18.61 23.91 8.27
C GLY A 216 19.04 23.98 6.81
N GLN A 217 18.97 25.17 6.21
CA GLN A 217 19.33 25.37 4.80
C GLN A 217 20.82 25.14 4.48
N THR A 218 21.69 25.10 5.49
CA THR A 218 23.13 24.83 5.30
C THR A 218 23.46 23.32 5.25
N SER A 219 22.46 22.46 5.50
CA SER A 219 22.62 21.01 5.40
C SER A 219 23.09 20.62 4.00
N GLN A 220 24.09 19.74 3.94
CA GLN A 220 24.63 19.19 2.70
C GLN A 220 23.86 17.94 2.21
N VAL A 221 22.89 17.50 3.02
CA VAL A 221 22.01 16.37 2.73
C VAL A 221 20.55 16.76 2.93
N HIS A 222 19.68 16.05 2.22
CA HIS A 222 18.24 16.09 2.37
C HIS A 222 17.76 14.72 2.85
N LEU A 223 16.97 14.69 3.92
CA LEU A 223 16.23 13.52 4.34
C LEU A 223 14.88 13.52 3.62
N ILE A 224 14.59 12.46 2.88
CA ILE A 224 13.42 12.31 2.01
C ILE A 224 12.60 11.12 2.50
N THR A 225 11.28 11.28 2.59
CA THR A 225 10.38 10.12 2.71
C THR A 225 9.99 9.60 1.35
N TYR A 226 9.94 8.28 1.23
CA TYR A 226 9.62 7.60 -0.01
C TYR A 226 8.65 6.45 0.24
N ALA A 227 7.81 6.20 -0.77
CA ALA A 227 7.03 4.99 -0.86
C ALA A 227 6.95 4.62 -2.34
N ALA A 228 7.38 3.42 -2.71
CA ALA A 228 7.37 3.04 -4.12
C ALA A 228 5.92 2.99 -4.66
N PRO A 229 5.61 3.70 -5.77
CA PRO A 229 4.29 3.70 -6.38
C PRO A 229 3.82 2.30 -6.80
N VAL A 230 2.79 1.80 -6.11
CA VAL A 230 2.09 0.54 -6.44
C VAL A 230 0.71 0.77 -7.01
N THR A 231 0.22 2.01 -6.97
CA THR A 231 -1.01 2.43 -7.63
C THR A 231 -0.75 3.70 -8.43
N LYS A 232 -1.65 4.00 -9.37
CA LYS A 232 -1.60 5.22 -10.16
C LYS A 232 -1.66 6.50 -9.32
N ALA A 233 -2.49 6.51 -8.26
CA ALA A 233 -2.64 7.67 -7.40
C ALA A 233 -1.34 8.02 -6.65
N MET A 234 -0.57 7.01 -6.24
CA MET A 234 0.71 7.20 -5.55
C MET A 234 1.79 7.83 -6.44
N LEU A 235 1.72 7.62 -7.76
CA LEU A 235 2.72 8.08 -8.72
C LEU A 235 2.94 9.59 -8.64
N LYS A 236 1.86 10.37 -8.47
CA LYS A 236 1.92 11.83 -8.44
C LYS A 236 2.77 12.38 -7.29
N ASN A 237 2.65 11.78 -6.11
CA ASN A 237 3.23 12.33 -4.89
C ASN A 237 4.60 11.73 -4.57
N PHE A 238 4.77 10.43 -4.79
CA PHE A 238 5.96 9.72 -4.32
C PHE A 238 7.04 9.56 -5.39
N ASN A 239 6.68 9.59 -6.67
CA ASN A 239 7.65 9.32 -7.73
C ASN A 239 8.75 10.38 -7.84
N GLY A 240 8.38 11.64 -7.59
CA GLY A 240 9.28 12.78 -7.70
C GLY A 240 10.17 13.02 -6.48
N LEU A 241 10.13 12.17 -5.44
CA LEU A 241 10.87 12.34 -4.17
C LEU A 241 10.57 13.68 -3.46
N ARG A 242 9.34 14.18 -3.61
CA ARG A 242 8.90 15.50 -3.15
C ARG A 242 7.75 15.47 -2.14
N TYR A 243 7.27 14.28 -1.77
CA TYR A 243 6.17 14.15 -0.82
C TYR A 243 6.53 14.80 0.54
N TYR A 244 7.70 14.45 1.07
CA TYR A 244 8.29 15.15 2.21
C TYR A 244 9.82 15.07 2.13
N SER A 245 10.46 16.23 2.26
CA SER A 245 11.91 16.37 2.26
C SER A 245 12.33 17.44 3.25
N MET A 246 13.39 17.20 4.02
CA MET A 246 13.99 18.21 4.86
C MET A 246 15.53 18.21 4.75
N PRO A 247 16.15 19.37 4.46
CA PRO A 247 15.51 20.62 4.06
C PRO A 247 14.70 20.45 2.76
N THR A 248 13.79 21.37 2.48
CA THR A 248 13.01 21.33 1.23
C THR A 248 13.91 21.61 0.03
N PHE A 249 13.63 20.94 -1.09
CA PHE A 249 14.36 21.19 -2.32
C PHE A 249 13.94 22.52 -2.95
N PRO A 250 14.85 23.20 -3.68
CA PRO A 250 14.48 24.33 -4.52
C PRO A 250 13.40 23.93 -5.53
N VAL A 251 12.50 24.89 -5.82
CA VAL A 251 11.46 24.69 -6.84
C VAL A 251 12.13 24.35 -8.17
N GLY A 252 11.69 23.24 -8.77
CA GLY A 252 12.23 22.78 -10.05
C GLY A 252 13.47 21.89 -9.97
N TYR A 253 13.97 21.53 -8.78
CA TYR A 253 15.07 20.57 -8.62
C TYR A 253 14.77 19.23 -9.29
N LYS A 254 15.61 18.81 -10.25
CA LYS A 254 15.46 17.53 -10.94
C LYS A 254 16.43 16.51 -10.38
N PHE A 255 15.91 15.35 -9.99
CA PHE A 255 16.74 14.21 -9.62
C PHE A 255 17.31 13.55 -10.87
N PRO A 256 18.51 12.96 -10.80
CA PRO A 256 19.04 12.16 -11.90
C PRO A 256 18.13 10.97 -12.22
N ASP A 257 17.95 10.67 -13.51
CA ASP A 257 17.09 9.57 -13.96
C ASP A 257 17.55 8.22 -13.40
N TRP A 258 18.87 8.00 -13.30
CA TRP A 258 19.45 6.79 -12.74
C TRP A 258 18.94 6.53 -11.32
N LEU A 259 18.77 7.57 -10.50
CA LEU A 259 18.31 7.42 -9.12
C LEU A 259 16.88 6.93 -9.10
N LEU A 260 15.98 7.56 -9.86
CA LEU A 260 14.57 7.21 -9.89
C LEU A 260 14.33 5.79 -10.43
N ILE A 261 15.16 5.37 -11.40
CA ILE A 261 15.11 4.03 -11.98
C ILE A 261 15.59 3.00 -10.96
N GLU A 262 16.81 3.15 -10.43
CA GLU A 262 17.40 2.16 -9.51
C GLU A 262 16.66 2.08 -8.18
N LEU A 263 16.27 3.23 -7.61
CA LEU A 263 15.43 3.29 -6.42
C LEU A 263 14.07 2.63 -6.67
N GLY A 264 13.45 2.91 -7.81
CA GLY A 264 12.19 2.31 -8.20
C GLY A 264 12.27 0.78 -8.28
N ILE A 265 13.30 0.26 -8.95
CA ILE A 265 13.56 -1.18 -9.06
C ILE A 265 13.78 -1.79 -7.67
N PHE A 266 14.69 -1.21 -6.88
CA PHE A 266 15.05 -1.72 -5.56
C PHE A 266 13.85 -1.69 -4.60
N ALA A 267 13.08 -0.61 -4.58
CA ALA A 267 11.92 -0.47 -3.71
C ALA A 267 10.69 -1.28 -4.20
N GLY A 268 10.71 -1.80 -5.43
CA GLY A 268 9.63 -2.59 -6.00
C GLY A 268 8.48 -1.74 -6.57
N ARG A 269 8.80 -0.66 -7.28
CA ARG A 269 7.83 0.24 -7.94
C ARG A 269 7.13 -0.48 -9.10
N LEU A 270 5.81 -0.37 -9.17
CA LEU A 270 4.98 -1.01 -10.21
C LEU A 270 4.44 0.01 -11.22
N TYR A 271 4.08 1.20 -10.74
CA TYR A 271 3.59 2.30 -11.59
C TYR A 271 4.72 3.27 -11.87
N VAL A 272 4.86 3.63 -13.14
CA VAL A 272 5.87 4.57 -13.65
C VAL A 272 5.19 5.53 -14.63
N THR A 273 5.77 6.69 -14.88
CA THR A 273 5.23 7.62 -15.90
C THR A 273 5.52 7.12 -17.31
N TYR A 274 4.79 7.65 -18.29
CA TYR A 274 5.04 7.33 -19.70
C TYR A 274 6.48 7.69 -20.14
N GLU A 275 6.97 8.85 -19.70
CA GLU A 275 8.31 9.35 -20.01
C GLU A 275 9.41 8.43 -19.45
N GLU A 276 9.19 7.82 -18.29
CA GLU A 276 10.15 6.90 -17.67
C GLU A 276 10.19 5.52 -18.33
N CYS A 277 9.14 5.11 -19.05
CA CYS A 277 9.02 3.75 -19.58
C CYS A 277 10.18 3.39 -20.54
N SER A 278 10.55 4.31 -21.43
CA SER A 278 11.65 4.12 -22.37
C SER A 278 13.01 4.10 -21.66
N LEU A 279 13.21 4.98 -20.67
CA LEU A 279 14.44 5.08 -19.89
C LEU A 279 14.68 3.80 -19.08
N ILE A 280 13.63 3.28 -18.42
CA ILE A 280 13.70 2.02 -17.69
C ILE A 280 13.98 0.86 -18.65
N ALA A 281 13.28 0.78 -19.78
CA ALA A 281 13.50 -0.27 -20.77
C ALA A 281 14.94 -0.26 -21.31
N GLN A 282 15.51 0.92 -21.56
CA GLN A 282 16.90 1.09 -21.99
C GLN A 282 17.88 0.66 -20.89
N TYR A 283 17.64 1.08 -19.64
CA TYR A 283 18.46 0.68 -18.49
C TYR A 283 18.50 -0.84 -18.31
N LEU A 284 17.37 -1.53 -18.54
CA LEU A 284 17.26 -2.99 -18.39
C LEU A 284 17.91 -3.80 -19.53
N GLN A 285 18.05 -3.21 -20.72
CA GLN A 285 18.69 -3.83 -21.88
C GLN A 285 20.23 -3.77 -21.82
N GLY A 286 20.79 -2.91 -20.96
CA GLY A 286 22.23 -2.69 -20.84
C GLY A 286 22.81 -1.90 -22.02
N PRO A 287 24.11 -1.57 -21.98
CA PRO A 287 24.77 -0.96 -23.13
C PRO A 287 24.71 -1.93 -24.31
N ALA A 288 24.21 -1.45 -25.46
CA ALA A 288 24.25 -2.22 -26.70
C ALA A 288 25.72 -2.59 -26.99
N THR A 289 26.06 -3.86 -26.82
CA THR A 289 27.42 -4.34 -27.12
C THR A 289 27.61 -4.34 -28.62
N GLU A 290 28.33 -3.33 -29.13
CA GLU A 290 29.23 -3.55 -30.25
C GLU A 290 30.41 -4.39 -29.72
N ASP A 291 30.54 -5.58 -30.29
CA ASP A 291 31.72 -6.44 -30.33
C ASP A 291 32.34 -6.95 -29.02
N ALA A 292 31.86 -8.11 -28.59
CA ALA A 292 32.55 -9.00 -27.68
C ALA A 292 33.82 -9.58 -28.33
N ASN A 293 34.95 -8.88 -28.23
CA ASN A 293 36.28 -9.46 -28.40
C ASN A 293 37.42 -8.56 -27.89
N THR A 294 37.44 -8.25 -26.59
CA THR A 294 38.73 -8.01 -25.93
C THR A 294 38.61 -8.35 -24.45
N GLY A 295 39.51 -9.21 -23.98
CA GLY A 295 39.66 -9.57 -22.57
C GLY A 295 40.02 -8.36 -21.70
N GLU A 296 39.66 -8.47 -20.42
CA GLU A 296 39.68 -7.43 -19.38
C GLU A 296 38.60 -6.36 -19.53
N ASN A 297 37.37 -6.67 -19.06
CA ASN A 297 36.30 -5.68 -18.99
C ASN A 297 35.53 -5.77 -17.65
N VAL A 298 35.87 -4.86 -16.73
CA VAL A 298 35.00 -4.44 -15.60
C VAL A 298 33.98 -3.37 -16.07
N VAL A 299 33.88 -3.15 -17.38
CA VAL A 299 32.97 -2.18 -17.98
C VAL A 299 31.81 -2.92 -18.64
N GLY A 300 30.59 -2.70 -18.15
CA GLY A 300 29.36 -3.06 -18.89
C GLY A 300 28.47 -4.15 -18.30
N ARG A 301 28.53 -4.44 -17.00
CA ARG A 301 27.53 -5.34 -16.37
C ARG A 301 26.31 -4.52 -15.90
N THR A 302 25.11 -4.89 -16.37
CA THR A 302 23.84 -4.46 -15.74
C THR A 302 23.78 -4.93 -14.29
N PHE A 303 22.87 -4.40 -13.47
CA PHE A 303 22.75 -4.78 -12.05
C PHE A 303 22.41 -6.28 -11.83
N ALA A 304 22.04 -7.03 -12.86
CA ALA A 304 21.78 -8.46 -12.81
C ALA A 304 22.18 -9.13 -14.14
N ARG A 305 22.41 -10.45 -14.13
CA ARG A 305 22.68 -11.24 -15.36
C ARG A 305 21.48 -11.26 -16.33
N ASN A 306 20.26 -11.25 -15.80
CA ASN A 306 19.02 -11.11 -16.55
C ASN A 306 18.08 -10.16 -15.78
N PRO A 307 18.18 -8.84 -16.01
CA PRO A 307 17.38 -7.84 -15.30
C PRO A 307 15.87 -8.06 -15.42
N MET A 308 15.38 -8.46 -16.59
CA MET A 308 13.95 -8.69 -16.84
C MET A 308 13.43 -9.90 -16.08
N GLY A 309 14.18 -11.02 -16.12
CA GLY A 309 13.85 -12.22 -15.35
C GLY A 309 13.89 -11.96 -13.84
N PHE A 310 14.90 -11.22 -13.38
CA PHE A 310 14.99 -10.79 -11.99
C PHE A 310 13.75 -10.00 -11.58
N LEU A 311 13.37 -8.97 -12.33
CA LEU A 311 12.19 -8.15 -12.01
C LEU A 311 10.88 -8.95 -12.01
N GLY A 312 10.75 -9.92 -12.91
CA GLY A 312 9.59 -10.81 -12.98
C GLY A 312 9.35 -11.61 -11.69
N GLU A 313 10.41 -11.91 -10.91
CA GLU A 313 10.30 -12.60 -9.62
C GLU A 313 10.42 -11.64 -8.42
N TRP A 314 11.22 -10.59 -8.55
CA TRP A 314 11.47 -9.60 -7.51
C TRP A 314 10.23 -8.77 -7.16
N LEU A 315 9.51 -8.28 -8.16
CA LEU A 315 8.35 -7.42 -7.93
C LEU A 315 7.19 -8.18 -7.24
N PRO A 316 6.83 -9.41 -7.65
CA PRO A 316 5.86 -10.21 -6.90
C PRO A 316 6.31 -10.49 -5.46
N LEU A 317 7.60 -10.80 -5.23
CA LEU A 317 8.13 -11.00 -3.88
C LEU A 317 7.95 -9.74 -3.02
N ARG A 318 8.31 -8.57 -3.55
CA ARG A 318 8.24 -7.30 -2.82
C ARG A 318 6.82 -6.85 -2.52
N ARG A 319 5.85 -7.23 -3.35
CA ARG A 319 4.46 -6.75 -3.25
C ARG A 319 3.49 -7.76 -2.70
N GLN A 320 3.82 -9.04 -2.76
CA GLN A 320 2.87 -10.11 -2.43
C GLN A 320 1.56 -9.96 -3.23
N VAL A 321 1.63 -9.34 -4.41
CA VAL A 321 0.49 -9.07 -5.30
C VAL A 321 0.63 -9.94 -6.55
N SER A 322 -0.44 -10.66 -6.89
CA SER A 322 -0.48 -11.58 -8.03
C SER A 322 -0.50 -10.88 -9.40
N GLU A 323 -0.84 -9.58 -9.46
CA GLU A 323 -1.12 -8.87 -10.71
C GLU A 323 -0.02 -7.90 -11.18
N VAL A 324 1.24 -8.12 -10.78
CA VAL A 324 2.40 -7.29 -11.25
C VAL A 324 2.43 -7.15 -12.77
N MET A 325 2.03 -8.18 -13.50
CA MET A 325 2.05 -8.22 -14.96
C MET A 325 1.03 -7.29 -15.63
N GLN A 326 0.00 -6.84 -14.90
CA GLN A 326 -1.02 -5.90 -15.39
C GLN A 326 -0.67 -4.44 -15.07
N THR A 327 0.59 -4.15 -14.77
CA THR A 327 1.09 -2.80 -14.45
C THR A 327 2.02 -2.27 -15.54
N PRO A 328 2.31 -0.96 -15.59
CA PRO A 328 3.33 -0.41 -16.49
C PRO A 328 4.67 -1.15 -16.41
N MET A 329 5.15 -1.45 -15.20
CA MET A 329 6.38 -2.21 -15.01
C MET A 329 6.27 -3.63 -15.55
N GLY A 330 5.11 -4.29 -15.38
CA GLY A 330 4.82 -5.58 -15.99
C GLY A 330 4.93 -5.56 -17.52
N TYR A 331 4.38 -4.52 -18.17
CA TYR A 331 4.48 -4.35 -19.62
C TYR A 331 5.92 -4.14 -20.08
N ILE A 332 6.72 -3.38 -19.32
CA ILE A 332 8.15 -3.21 -19.57
C ILE A 332 8.84 -4.58 -19.52
N ILE A 333 8.67 -5.35 -18.43
CA ILE A 333 9.28 -6.67 -18.23
C ILE A 333 8.90 -7.67 -19.34
N GLN A 334 7.68 -7.57 -19.88
CA GLN A 334 7.21 -8.42 -20.99
C GLN A 334 7.71 -7.96 -22.37
N GLY A 335 8.47 -6.86 -22.47
CA GLY A 335 8.89 -6.28 -23.74
C GLY A 335 7.75 -5.63 -24.53
N ARG A 336 6.63 -5.31 -23.89
CA ARG A 336 5.42 -4.74 -24.51
C ARG A 336 5.41 -3.21 -24.47
N LEU A 337 6.58 -2.58 -24.63
CA LEU A 337 6.71 -1.11 -24.60
C LEU A 337 5.83 -0.44 -25.67
N HIS A 338 5.67 -1.06 -26.84
CA HIS A 338 4.80 -0.57 -27.92
C HIS A 338 3.30 -0.49 -27.56
N ALA A 339 2.86 -1.23 -26.53
CA ALA A 339 1.49 -1.21 -26.04
C ALA A 339 1.27 -0.09 -25.00
N LEU A 340 2.34 0.42 -24.39
CA LEU A 340 2.31 1.57 -23.50
C LEU A 340 2.29 2.85 -24.34
N ARG A 341 1.12 3.28 -24.79
CA ARG A 341 0.94 4.56 -25.49
C ARG A 341 0.58 5.68 -24.49
N PRO A 342 0.79 6.97 -24.81
CA PRO A 342 0.44 8.08 -23.90
C PRO A 342 -1.03 8.07 -23.45
N ASP A 343 -1.93 7.59 -24.31
CA ASP A 343 -3.37 7.47 -24.07
C ASP A 343 -3.78 6.20 -23.31
N HIS A 344 -2.81 5.35 -22.92
CA HIS A 344 -3.09 4.14 -22.15
C HIS A 344 -3.73 4.47 -20.79
N ALA A 345 -4.64 3.60 -20.32
CA ALA A 345 -5.37 3.80 -19.06
C ALA A 345 -4.48 4.00 -17.81
N PHE A 346 -3.25 3.50 -17.87
CA PHE A 346 -2.22 3.71 -16.85
C PHE A 346 -1.84 5.18 -16.67
N PHE A 347 -1.84 5.97 -17.75
CA PHE A 347 -1.31 7.33 -17.76
C PHE A 347 -2.42 8.40 -17.81
N VAL A 348 -3.61 8.07 -18.34
CA VAL A 348 -4.71 9.04 -18.47
C VAL A 348 -5.47 9.24 -17.15
N THR A 349 -5.21 10.32 -16.43
CA THR A 349 -5.98 10.68 -15.23
C THR A 349 -7.37 11.19 -15.62
N ARG A 350 -8.45 10.55 -15.14
CA ARG A 350 -9.81 11.06 -15.36
C ARG A 350 -10.07 12.19 -14.35
N VAL A 351 -10.77 13.23 -14.80
CA VAL A 351 -10.95 14.53 -14.13
C VAL A 351 -11.51 14.46 -12.69
N THR A 352 -11.99 13.31 -12.24
CA THR A 352 -12.41 13.08 -10.84
C THR A 352 -11.25 13.00 -9.84
N ASP A 353 -9.99 12.90 -10.29
CA ASP A 353 -8.78 12.89 -9.45
C ASP A 353 -8.09 14.27 -9.39
N ALA A 354 -8.86 15.36 -9.39
CA ALA A 354 -8.31 16.70 -9.17
C ALA A 354 -7.92 16.87 -7.67
N PRO A 355 -6.70 17.34 -7.36
CA PRO A 355 -6.18 17.43 -6.00
C PRO A 355 -6.72 18.68 -5.29
N ASP A 356 -7.21 18.54 -4.07
CA ASP A 356 -6.95 19.61 -3.10
C ASP A 356 -5.46 19.54 -2.78
N ILE A 357 -4.79 20.64 -3.10
CA ILE A 357 -3.44 20.94 -2.64
C ILE A 357 -3.56 21.04 -1.11
N LEU A 358 -3.17 19.99 -0.39
CA LEU A 358 -2.85 20.12 1.03
C LEU A 358 -1.52 20.86 1.13
N ASP A 359 -1.57 22.17 0.87
CA ASP A 359 -0.54 23.10 1.33
C ASP A 359 -0.60 23.06 2.85
N MET A 360 0.32 22.30 3.43
CA MET A 360 0.49 22.26 4.88
C MET A 360 0.97 23.66 5.32
N PRO A 361 0.27 24.35 6.22
CA PRO A 361 0.62 25.71 6.57
C PRO A 361 2.00 25.74 7.25
N VAL A 362 2.88 26.56 6.68
CA VAL A 362 4.17 26.93 7.26
C VAL A 362 3.90 27.74 8.52
N SER A 363 4.00 27.11 9.69
CA SER A 363 4.07 27.84 10.95
C SER A 363 5.49 28.38 11.11
N ASN A 364 5.69 29.63 10.69
CA ASN A 364 6.86 30.42 11.03
C ASN A 364 6.66 30.94 12.45
N GLY A 365 7.56 30.54 13.36
CA GLY A 365 7.59 31.08 14.71
C GLY A 365 7.89 32.58 14.71
N SER A 366 6.99 33.33 15.32
CA SER A 366 7.27 34.63 15.93
C SER A 366 6.53 34.66 17.26
N SER A 367 7.32 34.72 18.34
CA SER A 367 6.89 35.07 19.69
C SER A 367 6.24 36.46 19.71
N ASP A 368 5.09 36.61 20.36
CA ASP A 368 4.92 37.55 21.48
C ASP A 368 3.64 37.24 22.27
N ASP A 369 3.70 37.53 23.57
CA ASP A 369 2.79 37.16 24.66
C ASP A 369 1.38 37.80 24.60
N THR A 370 0.34 37.16 25.19
CA THR A 370 -0.21 37.47 26.54
C THR A 370 -1.47 36.66 26.94
N SER A 371 -1.38 36.03 28.12
CA SER A 371 -2.33 35.86 29.25
C SER A 371 -3.82 35.48 29.12
N GLU A 372 -4.16 34.47 29.96
CA GLU A 372 -5.40 34.24 30.76
C GLU A 372 -6.62 33.61 30.04
N SER A 373 -7.36 32.61 30.57
CA SER A 373 -7.44 31.92 31.89
C SER A 373 -8.40 30.70 31.74
N GLU A 374 -8.24 29.66 32.59
CA GLU A 374 -9.27 28.84 33.31
C GLU A 374 -10.54 28.36 32.55
N ASP A 375 -11.09 27.15 32.63
CA ASP A 375 -11.00 25.96 33.47
C ASP A 375 -11.68 24.80 32.69
N ASP A 376 -11.31 23.55 32.98
CA ASP A 376 -12.21 22.51 33.52
C ASP A 376 -11.62 21.11 33.31
N GLU A 377 -11.47 20.44 34.45
CA GLU A 377 -11.05 19.06 34.63
C GLU A 377 -12.11 18.08 34.08
N ASP A 378 -11.67 16.86 33.70
CA ASP A 378 -12.36 15.64 34.13
C ASP A 378 -11.44 14.42 33.86
N ASP A 379 -10.93 13.90 34.97
CA ASP A 379 -10.24 12.63 35.15
C ASP A 379 -11.25 11.48 35.20
N PHE A 380 -11.08 10.42 34.39
CA PHE A 380 -11.66 9.12 34.70
C PHE A 380 -10.73 7.99 34.25
N SER A 381 -10.08 7.40 35.25
CA SER A 381 -9.35 6.15 35.24
C SER A 381 -10.25 4.94 34.94
N ASP A 382 -9.82 4.04 34.04
CA ASP A 382 -10.35 2.68 33.96
C ASP A 382 -9.48 1.72 34.77
N ALA A 383 -10.10 1.09 35.77
CA ALA A 383 -9.50 0.09 36.63
C ALA A 383 -9.74 -1.31 36.07
N ASP A 384 -8.65 -2.03 35.80
CA ASP A 384 -8.63 -3.46 35.55
C ASP A 384 -9.17 -4.24 36.76
N LYS A 385 -10.12 -5.15 36.52
CA LYS A 385 -10.49 -6.21 37.46
C LYS A 385 -9.90 -7.53 36.99
N GLU A 386 -8.88 -7.97 37.71
CA GLU A 386 -8.47 -9.38 37.78
C GLU A 386 -9.62 -10.20 38.40
N ILE A 387 -9.91 -11.36 37.81
CA ILE A 387 -10.74 -12.41 38.39
C ILE A 387 -9.82 -13.61 38.62
N GLU A 388 -9.48 -13.86 39.88
CA GLU A 388 -9.13 -15.19 40.38
C GLU A 388 -10.41 -15.84 40.90
N ASP A 389 -10.82 -16.94 40.25
CA ASP A 389 -11.03 -18.27 40.86
C ASP A 389 -11.48 -19.28 39.78
#